data_AF-A0A534JJA2-F1
#
_entry.id   AF-A0A534JJA2-F1
#
_cell.length_a   1.000
_cell.length_b   1.000
_cell.length_c   1.000
_cell.angle_alpha   90.00
_cell.angle_beta   90.00
_cell.angle_gamma   90.00
#
_symmetry.space_group_name_H-M   'P 1'
#
loop_
_entity.id
_entity.type
_entity.pdbx_description
1 polymer ?
#
loop_
_entity_poly.entity_id
_entity_poly.type
_entity_poly.pdbx_seq_one_letter_code
_entity_poly.pdbx_strand_id
1 'polypeptide(L)'
;MTWWARQEPKAHLSFSYELHLRQPTAWEPIENPLGDDWIWIDDILVDLGYTDVDPWAKALHFNNDLRGRLGTDWGYSIFVADSDDIVNLGRFTDNMYAHAYLGGPWLTMSRYSSWAYNSADYFRVVPAHETGHIFYATDEYDSNPVQYSGYLDCPDSNGAAGLMNSNTLSLSASTRCQIGWVDSDGDGVLDILEVPPETTIPAHSPNPTNETRLTYLGTATVVPLPNQNPIGPGNDVTISRVATVDFRIDGGTWQATEAVDGSFDEAQEVYRLTAAFPVASHVDALPAYVPLRIFEVTAAVSGATGTHDIEARSRSTEGIADSTPALDRLVLSGMPADRVELWYREGTDPTPPWALYGIDEDPPWSWNFNTSEAGRDGSYDFYSVAVGVAGPSESKTPAAEATTIADATGPVFTSKAPSGTRTRSDVAVSWAATDATSGVARYDVSVDGGPFASVDRNTYLPLVLADGEHVVLVRAVDAAGNANETEIRFRVDTNVFSPAGPYQGVPLYVVMAAAFASTAAVAFILWRRRRRARRTTPGPEEHG
;
A
#
# COMPACT_ATOMS: atom_id res chain seq x y z
N MET A 1 -10.68 37.08 -37.60
CA MET A 1 -9.89 35.99 -36.96
C MET A 1 -10.66 34.71 -36.65
N THR A 2 -11.96 34.73 -36.29
CA THR A 2 -12.75 33.49 -36.05
C THR A 2 -12.80 32.49 -37.22
N TRP A 3 -12.47 32.92 -38.44
CA TRP A 3 -12.30 32.01 -39.57
C TRP A 3 -11.11 31.06 -39.36
N TRP A 4 -9.95 31.55 -38.92
CA TRP A 4 -8.76 30.73 -38.61
C TRP A 4 -9.09 29.64 -37.60
N ALA A 5 -9.76 29.99 -36.49
CA ALA A 5 -10.16 29.03 -35.45
C ALA A 5 -11.08 27.89 -35.95
N ARG A 6 -11.79 28.10 -37.07
CA ARG A 6 -12.64 27.05 -37.68
C ARG A 6 -11.91 26.16 -38.66
N GLN A 7 -10.69 26.52 -39.09
CA GLN A 7 -9.96 25.78 -40.11
C GLN A 7 -9.29 24.53 -39.56
N GLU A 8 -8.93 24.55 -38.27
CA GLU A 8 -8.35 23.43 -37.55
C GLU A 8 -8.85 23.40 -36.09
N PRO A 9 -9.97 22.70 -35.81
CA PRO A 9 -10.51 22.61 -34.45
C PRO A 9 -9.57 21.93 -33.45
N LYS A 10 -8.66 21.06 -33.92
CA LYS A 10 -7.66 20.37 -33.08
C LYS A 10 -6.58 21.32 -32.54
N ALA A 11 -6.35 22.44 -33.21
CA ALA A 11 -5.43 23.48 -32.75
C ALA A 11 -5.98 24.28 -31.55
N HIS A 12 -7.24 24.06 -31.15
CA HIS A 12 -7.90 24.72 -30.02
C HIS A 12 -7.77 26.26 -30.01
N LEU A 13 -7.68 26.85 -31.22
CA LEU A 13 -7.38 28.25 -31.38
C LEU A 13 -8.55 29.14 -30.93
N SER A 14 -8.23 30.13 -30.10
CA SER A 14 -9.13 31.21 -29.72
C SER A 14 -8.42 32.55 -29.88
N PHE A 15 -9.21 33.62 -30.02
CA PHE A 15 -8.67 34.97 -30.22
C PHE A 15 -9.30 35.94 -29.22
N SER A 16 -8.44 36.65 -28.51
CA SER A 16 -8.78 37.81 -27.69
C SER A 16 -8.18 39.05 -28.35
N TYR A 17 -8.84 40.20 -28.21
CA TYR A 17 -8.38 41.45 -28.82
C TYR A 17 -8.57 42.64 -27.89
N GLU A 18 -7.61 43.56 -27.96
CA GLU A 18 -7.73 44.91 -27.43
C GLU A 18 -7.72 45.88 -28.62
N LEU A 19 -8.59 46.90 -28.58
CA LEU A 19 -8.77 47.82 -29.70
C LEU A 19 -8.40 49.24 -29.27
N HIS A 20 -7.41 49.80 -29.95
CA HIS A 20 -7.00 51.20 -29.83
C HIS A 20 -7.48 51.95 -31.07
N LEU A 21 -8.37 52.93 -30.88
CA LEU A 21 -8.91 53.73 -31.97
C LEU A 21 -8.27 55.11 -31.99
N ARG A 22 -7.99 55.62 -33.20
CA ARG A 22 -7.53 56.99 -33.46
C ARG A 22 -6.31 57.39 -32.61
N GLN A 23 -5.32 56.50 -32.56
CA GLN A 23 -4.06 56.82 -31.90
C GLN A 23 -3.36 57.94 -32.66
N PRO A 24 -2.86 58.98 -31.97
CA PRO A 24 -2.22 60.11 -32.62
C PRO A 24 -0.89 59.70 -33.24
N THR A 25 -0.60 60.22 -34.42
CA THR A 25 0.72 60.18 -35.05
C THR A 25 0.94 61.49 -35.80
N ALA A 26 2.20 61.89 -35.95
CA ALA A 26 2.55 63.09 -36.72
C ALA A 26 2.44 62.86 -38.24
N TRP A 27 2.17 61.64 -38.68
CA TRP A 27 2.17 61.21 -40.06
C TRP A 27 0.77 60.80 -40.51
N GLU A 28 0.40 61.16 -41.75
CA GLU A 28 -0.78 60.59 -42.41
C GLU A 28 -0.35 59.28 -43.09
N PRO A 29 -0.65 58.09 -42.52
CA PRO A 29 -0.01 56.85 -42.97
C PRO A 29 -0.29 56.51 -44.43
N ILE A 30 -1.52 56.74 -44.90
CA ILE A 30 -1.95 56.37 -46.26
C ILE A 30 -1.31 57.25 -47.35
N GLU A 31 -0.81 58.43 -46.98
CA GLU A 31 -0.10 59.35 -47.88
C GLU A 31 1.41 59.04 -47.97
N ASN A 32 1.89 57.97 -47.34
CA ASN A 32 3.29 57.54 -47.34
C ASN A 32 3.45 56.11 -47.88
N PRO A 33 4.67 55.67 -48.22
CA PRO A 33 4.93 54.28 -48.61
C PRO A 33 4.62 53.31 -47.47
N LEU A 34 4.14 52.10 -47.78
CA LEU A 34 3.89 51.08 -46.78
C LEU A 34 5.19 50.63 -46.09
N GLY A 35 6.31 50.62 -46.82
CA GLY A 35 7.62 50.28 -46.27
C GLY A 35 8.15 51.24 -45.19
N ASP A 36 7.51 52.40 -45.01
CA ASP A 36 7.84 53.40 -43.98
C ASP A 36 6.91 53.28 -42.74
N ASP A 37 6.17 52.18 -42.61
CA ASP A 37 5.18 51.99 -41.54
C ASP A 37 5.76 52.07 -40.12
N TRP A 38 6.99 51.60 -39.95
CA TRP A 38 7.74 51.64 -38.70
C TRP A 38 7.82 53.04 -38.07
N ILE A 39 7.74 54.12 -38.87
CA ILE A 39 7.85 55.51 -38.37
C ILE A 39 6.64 55.89 -37.52
N TRP A 40 5.43 55.72 -38.06
CA TRP A 40 4.20 56.11 -37.35
C TRP A 40 3.76 55.05 -36.35
N ILE A 41 4.18 53.79 -36.52
CA ILE A 41 4.04 52.75 -35.50
C ILE A 41 4.88 53.11 -34.26
N ASP A 42 6.10 53.64 -34.43
CA ASP A 42 6.93 54.10 -33.31
C ASP A 42 6.24 55.21 -32.52
N ASP A 43 5.70 56.23 -33.20
CA ASP A 43 4.92 57.32 -32.59
C ASP A 43 3.78 56.77 -31.71
N ILE A 44 3.00 55.83 -32.26
CA ILE A 44 1.85 55.23 -31.55
C ILE A 44 2.33 54.46 -30.31
N LEU A 45 3.37 53.64 -30.44
CA LEU A 45 3.86 52.82 -29.33
C LEU A 45 4.49 53.69 -28.22
N VAL A 46 5.15 54.79 -28.58
CA VAL A 46 5.65 55.78 -27.63
C VAL A 46 4.50 56.46 -26.88
N ASP A 47 3.41 56.83 -27.57
CA ASP A 47 2.21 57.42 -26.94
C ASP A 47 1.52 56.42 -26.00
N LEU A 48 1.57 55.13 -26.33
CA LEU A 48 1.13 54.03 -25.46
C LEU A 48 2.09 53.75 -24.28
N GLY A 49 3.22 54.44 -24.20
CA GLY A 49 4.14 54.40 -23.06
C GLY A 49 5.34 53.46 -23.22
N TYR A 50 5.57 52.90 -24.41
CA TYR A 50 6.69 52.00 -24.67
C TYR A 50 7.92 52.77 -25.13
N THR A 51 9.05 52.61 -24.42
CA THR A 51 10.27 53.41 -24.63
C THR A 51 11.48 52.58 -25.04
N ASP A 52 11.28 51.36 -25.52
CA ASP A 52 12.36 50.50 -26.00
C ASP A 52 13.10 51.11 -27.20
N VAL A 53 14.27 50.56 -27.52
CA VAL A 53 15.28 51.17 -28.40
C VAL A 53 14.78 51.44 -29.83
N ASP A 54 13.84 50.65 -30.33
CA ASP A 54 13.31 50.72 -31.69
C ASP A 54 11.84 50.25 -31.72
N PRO A 55 11.06 50.53 -32.78
CA PRO A 55 9.64 50.15 -32.85
C PRO A 55 9.40 48.63 -32.78
N TRP A 56 10.37 47.81 -33.21
CA TRP A 56 10.28 46.34 -33.13
C TRP A 56 10.29 45.86 -31.69
N ALA A 57 11.25 46.32 -30.90
CA ALA A 57 11.34 46.02 -29.48
C ALA A 57 10.10 46.52 -28.72
N LYS A 58 9.62 47.74 -29.03
CA LYS A 58 8.39 48.29 -28.43
C LYS A 58 7.16 47.43 -28.74
N ALA A 59 7.01 47.00 -29.99
CA ALA A 59 5.88 46.18 -30.40
C ALA A 59 5.91 44.79 -29.73
N LEU A 60 7.08 44.15 -29.63
CA LEU A 60 7.25 42.90 -28.89
C LEU A 60 6.90 43.06 -27.41
N HIS A 61 7.35 44.15 -26.78
CA HIS A 61 7.03 44.47 -25.39
C HIS A 61 5.52 44.65 -25.21
N PHE A 62 4.87 45.47 -26.03
CA PHE A 62 3.42 45.65 -26.01
C PHE A 62 2.65 44.33 -26.19
N ASN A 63 3.04 43.52 -27.17
CA ASN A 63 2.41 42.21 -27.42
C ASN A 63 2.59 41.24 -26.23
N ASN A 64 3.75 41.25 -25.58
CA ASN A 64 3.99 40.41 -24.40
C ASN A 64 3.20 40.88 -23.17
N ASP A 65 3.09 42.19 -22.94
CA ASP A 65 2.21 42.74 -21.90
C ASP A 65 0.75 42.36 -22.15
N LEU A 66 0.30 42.45 -23.40
CA LEU A 66 -1.04 42.05 -23.81
C LEU A 66 -1.30 40.56 -23.54
N ARG A 67 -0.34 39.68 -23.88
CA ARG A 67 -0.41 38.24 -23.57
C ARG A 67 -0.58 37.99 -22.08
N GLY A 68 0.24 38.64 -21.26
CA GLY A 68 0.17 38.52 -19.80
C GLY A 68 -1.18 38.98 -19.22
N ARG A 69 -1.69 40.12 -19.70
CA ARG A 69 -2.98 40.67 -19.24
C ARG A 69 -4.19 39.86 -19.67
N LEU A 70 -4.16 39.29 -20.88
CA LEU A 70 -5.27 38.53 -21.45
C LEU A 70 -5.16 37.02 -21.23
N GLY A 71 -4.03 36.54 -20.72
CA GLY A 71 -3.77 35.12 -20.49
C GLY A 71 -3.71 34.30 -21.79
N THR A 72 -3.00 34.80 -22.80
CA THR A 72 -2.91 34.13 -24.12
C THR A 72 -1.51 33.57 -24.42
N ASP A 73 -1.47 32.47 -25.17
CA ASP A 73 -0.23 31.78 -25.53
C ASP A 73 0.62 32.53 -26.56
N TRP A 74 0.01 33.40 -27.37
CA TRP A 74 0.68 34.21 -28.39
C TRP A 74 0.08 35.61 -28.50
N GLY A 75 0.80 36.53 -29.13
CA GLY A 75 0.37 37.92 -29.32
C GLY A 75 1.09 38.59 -30.48
N TYR A 76 0.34 39.35 -31.29
CA TYR A 76 0.85 40.21 -32.36
C TYR A 76 -0.08 41.42 -32.53
N SER A 77 0.43 42.48 -33.15
CA SER A 77 -0.32 43.72 -33.37
C SER A 77 -0.77 43.85 -34.83
N ILE A 78 -1.94 44.47 -35.01
CA ILE A 78 -2.48 44.84 -36.33
C ILE A 78 -2.60 46.35 -36.35
N PHE A 79 -1.77 47.00 -37.17
CA PHE A 79 -1.85 48.44 -37.37
C PHE A 79 -2.67 48.75 -38.63
N VAL A 80 -3.70 49.56 -38.48
CA VAL A 80 -4.66 49.88 -39.55
C VAL A 80 -4.60 51.37 -39.86
N ALA A 81 -4.05 51.71 -41.02
CA ALA A 81 -4.07 53.08 -41.55
C ALA A 81 -5.47 53.41 -42.05
N ASP A 82 -6.02 54.58 -41.71
CA ASP A 82 -7.29 55.00 -42.30
C ASP A 82 -7.13 55.22 -43.81
N SER A 83 -8.15 54.86 -44.58
CA SER A 83 -8.14 54.98 -46.03
C SER A 83 -9.55 55.04 -46.60
N ASP A 84 -9.67 55.61 -47.80
CA ASP A 84 -10.87 55.62 -48.62
C ASP A 84 -10.57 55.27 -50.08
N ASP A 85 -11.62 55.10 -50.89
CA ASP A 85 -11.51 54.73 -52.30
C ASP A 85 -11.15 55.90 -53.22
N ILE A 86 -11.16 57.13 -52.70
CA ILE A 86 -10.87 58.36 -53.44
C ILE A 86 -9.36 58.64 -53.41
N VAL A 87 -8.69 58.39 -52.28
CA VAL A 87 -7.25 58.56 -52.10
C VAL A 87 -6.52 57.26 -52.46
N ASN A 88 -5.72 57.31 -53.53
CA ASN A 88 -4.86 56.20 -53.99
C ASN A 88 -5.59 54.84 -54.19
N LEU A 89 -6.92 54.84 -54.31
CA LEU A 89 -7.76 53.63 -54.34
C LEU A 89 -7.64 52.78 -53.06
N GLY A 90 -7.34 53.43 -51.92
CA GLY A 90 -7.13 52.77 -50.62
C GLY A 90 -5.76 52.13 -50.45
N ARG A 91 -4.76 52.59 -51.21
CA ARG A 91 -3.37 52.09 -51.17
C ARG A 91 -2.41 53.14 -50.62
N PHE A 92 -1.29 52.65 -50.08
CA PHE A 92 -0.12 53.47 -49.77
C PHE A 92 0.54 53.99 -51.07
N THR A 93 1.44 54.95 -50.97
CA THR A 93 2.00 55.63 -52.16
C THR A 93 2.93 54.76 -53.01
N ASP A 94 3.40 53.63 -52.47
CA ASP A 94 4.15 52.59 -53.18
C ASP A 94 3.25 51.53 -53.87
N ASN A 95 1.94 51.77 -53.92
CA ASN A 95 0.89 50.89 -54.46
C ASN A 95 0.65 49.60 -53.68
N MET A 96 1.17 49.47 -52.45
CA MET A 96 0.82 48.37 -51.56
C MET A 96 -0.43 48.70 -50.73
N TYR A 97 -1.04 47.69 -50.11
CA TYR A 97 -2.21 47.87 -49.24
C TYR A 97 -2.11 47.12 -47.91
N ALA A 98 -1.29 46.08 -47.83
CA ALA A 98 -0.98 45.38 -46.60
C ALA A 98 0.36 44.64 -46.72
N HIS A 99 0.97 44.36 -45.57
CA HIS A 99 2.08 43.41 -45.42
C HIS A 99 2.18 42.97 -43.96
N ALA A 100 2.88 41.86 -43.74
CA ALA A 100 3.31 41.43 -42.42
C ALA A 100 4.75 40.95 -42.46
N TYR A 101 5.45 41.12 -41.34
CA TYR A 101 6.74 40.48 -41.15
C TYR A 101 6.55 39.00 -40.85
N LEU A 102 7.32 38.14 -41.53
CA LEU A 102 7.33 36.71 -41.24
C LEU A 102 7.77 36.49 -39.79
N GLY A 103 6.89 35.90 -38.97
CA GLY A 103 7.13 35.73 -37.53
C GLY A 103 6.69 36.90 -36.64
N GLY A 104 6.09 37.95 -37.23
CA GLY A 104 5.67 39.15 -36.50
C GLY A 104 6.81 40.14 -36.22
N PRO A 105 6.63 41.11 -35.30
CA PRO A 105 5.59 41.18 -34.27
C PRO A 105 4.32 41.92 -34.68
N TRP A 106 4.25 42.49 -35.89
CA TRP A 106 3.06 43.15 -36.38
C TRP A 106 2.81 42.91 -37.87
N LEU A 107 1.59 43.23 -38.27
CA LEU A 107 1.21 43.45 -39.65
C LEU A 107 0.58 44.84 -39.81
N THR A 108 0.70 45.39 -41.01
CA THR A 108 0.20 46.71 -41.36
C THR A 108 -0.74 46.61 -42.54
N MET A 109 -1.88 47.29 -42.48
CA MET A 109 -2.83 47.34 -43.59
C MET A 109 -3.52 48.70 -43.69
N SER A 110 -3.97 49.06 -44.89
CA SER A 110 -4.96 50.13 -45.04
C SER A 110 -6.34 49.63 -44.60
N ARG A 111 -7.20 50.53 -44.13
CA ARG A 111 -8.57 50.20 -43.68
C ARG A 111 -9.40 49.61 -44.81
N TYR A 112 -9.14 50.02 -46.04
CA TYR A 112 -9.81 49.57 -47.25
C TYR A 112 -8.89 49.74 -48.46
N SER A 113 -8.97 48.82 -49.43
CA SER A 113 -8.36 48.95 -50.76
C SER A 113 -9.25 48.31 -51.82
N SER A 114 -9.63 49.06 -52.85
CA SER A 114 -10.41 48.50 -53.97
C SER A 114 -9.57 47.63 -54.90
N TRP A 115 -8.24 47.72 -54.80
CA TRP A 115 -7.28 46.98 -55.63
C TRP A 115 -6.90 45.62 -55.06
N ALA A 116 -7.15 45.39 -53.77
CA ALA A 116 -6.87 44.11 -53.14
C ALA A 116 -7.63 42.97 -53.83
N TYR A 117 -6.98 41.81 -53.94
CA TYR A 117 -7.66 40.60 -54.37
C TYR A 117 -8.83 40.31 -53.42
N ASN A 118 -10.00 40.03 -54.01
CA ASN A 118 -11.24 39.82 -53.26
C ASN A 118 -11.63 41.00 -52.36
N SER A 119 -11.43 42.25 -52.83
CA SER A 119 -11.73 43.49 -52.10
C SER A 119 -13.18 43.63 -51.60
N ALA A 120 -14.12 42.87 -52.16
CA ALA A 120 -15.49 42.78 -51.63
C ALA A 120 -15.57 42.19 -50.21
N ASP A 121 -14.59 41.38 -49.79
CA ASP A 121 -14.48 40.79 -48.45
C ASP A 121 -13.17 41.21 -47.74
N TYR A 122 -12.64 42.39 -48.10
CA TYR A 122 -11.33 42.93 -47.69
C TYR A 122 -11.02 42.73 -46.20
N PHE A 123 -11.96 43.13 -45.33
CA PHE A 123 -11.83 43.10 -43.86
C PHE A 123 -11.69 41.69 -43.27
N ARG A 124 -11.97 40.65 -44.06
CA ARG A 124 -11.82 39.25 -43.63
C ARG A 124 -10.60 38.61 -44.27
N VAL A 125 -10.37 38.88 -45.56
CA VAL A 125 -9.37 38.15 -46.35
C VAL A 125 -7.95 38.68 -46.15
N VAL A 126 -7.76 39.99 -46.17
CA VAL A 126 -6.44 40.61 -46.04
C VAL A 126 -5.86 40.39 -44.65
N PRO A 127 -6.54 40.74 -43.54
CA PRO A 127 -5.97 40.46 -42.22
C PRO A 127 -5.79 38.96 -41.98
N ALA A 128 -6.61 38.08 -42.58
CA ALA A 128 -6.37 36.64 -42.47
C ALA A 128 -5.10 36.20 -43.22
N HIS A 129 -4.88 36.70 -44.44
CA HIS A 129 -3.66 36.47 -45.22
C HIS A 129 -2.42 36.92 -44.45
N GLU A 130 -2.40 38.19 -44.03
CA GLU A 130 -1.28 38.75 -43.27
C GLU A 130 -1.05 38.03 -41.94
N THR A 131 -2.11 37.51 -41.30
CA THR A 131 -1.95 36.67 -40.09
C THR A 131 -1.18 35.39 -40.37
N GLY A 132 -1.33 34.76 -41.54
CA GLY A 132 -0.56 33.56 -41.81
C GLY A 132 0.94 33.85 -41.97
N HIS A 133 1.32 35.01 -42.50
CA HIS A 133 2.72 35.47 -42.47
C HIS A 133 3.26 35.68 -41.05
N ILE A 134 2.44 36.17 -40.09
CA ILE A 134 2.83 36.21 -38.66
C ILE A 134 3.25 34.81 -38.16
N PHE A 135 2.66 33.75 -38.70
CA PHE A 135 3.00 32.36 -38.44
C PHE A 135 3.84 31.70 -39.56
N TYR A 136 4.67 32.51 -40.23
CA TYR A 136 5.65 32.09 -41.24
C TYR A 136 5.09 31.41 -42.50
N ALA A 137 3.79 31.48 -42.78
CA ALA A 137 3.31 31.08 -44.10
C ALA A 137 3.92 32.00 -45.16
N THR A 138 4.42 31.45 -46.27
CA THR A 138 4.89 32.24 -47.40
C THR A 138 3.77 32.50 -48.39
N ASP A 139 3.95 33.52 -49.22
CA ASP A 139 3.08 33.73 -50.37
C ASP A 139 3.16 32.53 -51.32
N GLU A 140 2.00 32.10 -51.82
CA GLU A 140 1.84 30.99 -52.76
C GLU A 140 1.58 31.49 -54.19
N TYR A 141 2.07 32.67 -54.52
CA TYR A 141 2.07 33.16 -55.90
C TYR A 141 2.81 32.17 -56.81
N ASP A 142 2.57 32.20 -58.13
CA ASP A 142 3.27 31.34 -59.08
C ASP A 142 4.74 31.80 -59.27
N SER A 143 5.55 31.65 -58.21
CA SER A 143 6.92 32.18 -58.10
C SER A 143 7.94 31.07 -57.85
N ASN A 144 8.65 30.66 -58.90
CA ASN A 144 9.78 29.73 -58.75
C ASN A 144 11.01 30.46 -58.17
N PRO A 145 11.81 29.82 -57.28
CA PRO A 145 11.68 28.44 -56.76
C PRO A 145 10.69 28.32 -55.58
N VAL A 146 10.25 27.08 -55.28
CA VAL A 146 9.47 26.73 -54.06
C VAL A 146 10.19 27.23 -52.82
N GLN A 147 9.48 27.98 -51.98
CA GLN A 147 10.00 28.47 -50.71
C GLN A 147 9.71 27.47 -49.59
N TYR A 148 10.54 27.49 -48.56
CA TYR A 148 10.39 26.67 -47.36
C TYR A 148 10.32 27.59 -46.16
N SER A 149 9.37 27.33 -45.25
CA SER A 149 9.18 28.14 -44.05
C SER A 149 8.35 27.41 -43.01
N GLY A 150 8.10 28.08 -41.87
CA GLY A 150 7.33 27.51 -40.78
C GLY A 150 8.15 26.62 -39.85
N TYR A 151 7.59 26.32 -38.68
CA TYR A 151 8.27 25.59 -37.61
C TYR A 151 8.81 24.21 -38.05
N LEU A 152 8.11 23.58 -39.01
CA LEU A 152 8.39 22.25 -39.53
C LEU A 152 9.14 22.26 -40.88
N ASP A 153 9.67 23.41 -41.32
CA ASP A 153 10.36 23.57 -42.61
C ASP A 153 9.54 23.05 -43.81
N CYS A 154 8.30 23.52 -43.92
CA CYS A 154 7.36 23.03 -44.92
C CYS A 154 7.49 23.81 -46.24
N PRO A 155 7.39 23.11 -47.40
CA PRO A 155 7.37 23.76 -48.70
C PRO A 155 6.05 24.51 -48.93
N ASP A 156 6.14 25.63 -49.64
CA ASP A 156 4.98 26.30 -50.21
C ASP A 156 4.35 25.50 -51.37
N SER A 157 3.25 26.02 -51.92
CA SER A 157 2.67 25.49 -53.13
C SER A 157 2.41 26.62 -54.13
N ASN A 158 3.41 26.93 -54.95
CA ASN A 158 3.31 27.93 -56.01
C ASN A 158 2.05 27.77 -56.86
N GLY A 159 1.24 28.83 -56.90
CA GLY A 159 -0.03 28.89 -57.64
C GLY A 159 -1.19 28.13 -57.00
N ALA A 160 -1.04 27.60 -55.78
CA ALA A 160 -2.14 26.95 -55.08
C ALA A 160 -3.31 27.92 -54.87
N ALA A 161 -4.52 27.45 -55.12
CA ALA A 161 -5.71 28.26 -54.86
C ALA A 161 -5.91 28.39 -53.34
N GLY A 162 -5.97 29.61 -52.84
CA GLY A 162 -6.20 29.83 -51.42
C GLY A 162 -5.83 31.22 -50.93
N LEU A 163 -5.70 31.30 -49.60
CA LEU A 163 -5.48 32.52 -48.86
C LEU A 163 -4.17 33.17 -49.28
N MET A 164 -3.07 32.41 -49.34
CA MET A 164 -1.71 32.89 -49.62
C MET A 164 -1.42 33.23 -51.09
N ASN A 165 -2.38 33.03 -51.99
CA ASN A 165 -2.21 33.33 -53.42
C ASN A 165 -3.22 34.37 -53.93
N SER A 166 -4.47 34.31 -53.46
CA SER A 166 -5.56 35.09 -54.08
C SER A 166 -6.53 35.70 -53.07
N ASN A 167 -6.17 35.75 -51.78
CA ASN A 167 -7.06 36.23 -50.71
C ASN A 167 -8.43 35.52 -50.72
N THR A 168 -8.41 34.22 -51.00
CA THR A 168 -9.58 33.35 -50.91
C THR A 168 -9.57 32.64 -49.57
N LEU A 169 -10.70 32.62 -48.85
CA LEU A 169 -10.81 32.00 -47.52
C LEU A 169 -10.81 30.46 -47.56
N SER A 170 -9.69 29.90 -48.00
CA SER A 170 -9.34 28.47 -47.98
C SER A 170 -7.82 28.34 -47.80
N LEU A 171 -7.38 27.26 -47.14
CA LEU A 171 -5.96 27.00 -46.93
C LEU A 171 -5.51 25.84 -47.82
N SER A 172 -4.35 25.99 -48.45
CA SER A 172 -3.66 24.88 -49.10
C SER A 172 -3.09 23.93 -48.03
N ALA A 173 -2.67 22.73 -48.44
CA ALA A 173 -1.94 21.82 -47.55
C ALA A 173 -0.59 22.41 -47.11
N SER A 174 0.09 23.13 -48.02
CA SER A 174 1.37 23.80 -47.73
C SER A 174 1.23 24.90 -46.69
N THR A 175 0.24 25.78 -46.82
CA THR A 175 -0.04 26.81 -45.80
C THR A 175 -0.34 26.18 -44.44
N ARG A 176 -1.15 25.11 -44.41
CA ARG A 176 -1.44 24.37 -43.15
C ARG A 176 -0.17 23.80 -42.52
N CYS A 177 0.73 23.26 -43.33
CA CYS A 177 2.01 22.73 -42.88
C CYS A 177 2.92 23.83 -42.31
N GLN A 178 3.08 24.95 -43.04
CA GLN A 178 3.95 26.06 -42.63
C GLN A 178 3.50 26.70 -41.30
N ILE A 179 2.19 26.79 -41.03
CA ILE A 179 1.68 27.28 -39.74
C ILE A 179 1.67 26.22 -38.62
N GLY A 180 2.21 25.02 -38.88
CA GLY A 180 2.37 23.95 -37.88
C GLY A 180 1.13 23.06 -37.68
N TRP A 181 0.14 23.10 -38.57
CA TRP A 181 -1.06 22.25 -38.51
C TRP A 181 -0.87 20.95 -39.28
N VAL A 182 0.01 20.11 -38.76
CA VAL A 182 0.29 18.76 -39.25
C VAL A 182 -0.11 17.76 -38.17
N ASP A 183 -0.78 16.69 -38.57
CA ASP A 183 -1.15 15.52 -37.76
C ASP A 183 -0.79 14.30 -38.64
N SER A 184 0.45 13.85 -38.49
CA SER A 184 1.09 12.91 -39.39
C SER A 184 0.58 11.48 -39.22
N ASP A 185 0.15 11.11 -38.01
CA ASP A 185 -0.30 9.76 -37.67
C ASP A 185 -1.84 9.63 -37.58
N GLY A 186 -2.56 10.76 -37.55
CA GLY A 186 -4.00 10.84 -37.59
C GLY A 186 -4.68 10.62 -36.24
N ASP A 187 -3.96 10.73 -35.12
CA ASP A 187 -4.47 10.47 -33.78
C ASP A 187 -5.34 11.60 -33.21
N GLY A 188 -5.28 12.79 -33.83
CA GLY A 188 -6.05 13.95 -33.42
C GLY A 188 -5.26 15.02 -32.67
N VAL A 189 -3.98 14.80 -32.39
CA VAL A 189 -3.03 15.75 -31.84
C VAL A 189 -2.15 16.28 -32.99
N LEU A 190 -1.79 17.56 -32.96
CA LEU A 190 -0.86 18.11 -33.95
C LEU A 190 0.57 17.72 -33.59
N ASP A 191 1.42 17.40 -34.57
CA ASP A 191 2.79 16.92 -34.37
C ASP A 191 3.60 17.84 -33.42
N ILE A 192 3.42 19.15 -33.53
CA ILE A 192 4.11 20.15 -32.67
C ILE A 192 3.65 20.13 -31.19
N LEU A 193 2.51 19.52 -30.91
CA LEU A 193 1.97 19.29 -29.56
C LEU A 193 2.15 17.84 -29.12
N GLU A 194 2.54 16.94 -30.03
CA GLU A 194 2.75 15.52 -29.76
C GLU A 194 4.13 15.26 -29.15
N VAL A 195 4.44 16.01 -28.09
CA VAL A 195 5.76 16.00 -27.46
C VAL A 195 5.66 15.45 -26.02
N PRO A 196 6.29 14.29 -25.74
CA PRO A 196 6.29 13.76 -24.38
C PRO A 196 7.13 14.65 -23.45
N PRO A 197 6.77 14.75 -22.17
CA PRO A 197 7.70 15.25 -21.19
C PRO A 197 8.75 14.20 -20.83
N GLU A 198 9.98 14.65 -20.63
CA GLU A 198 11.09 13.86 -20.09
C GLU A 198 11.09 13.98 -18.57
N THR A 199 11.17 12.84 -17.89
CA THR A 199 11.16 12.76 -16.44
C THR A 199 12.57 12.52 -15.90
N THR A 200 12.93 13.16 -14.80
CA THR A 200 14.16 12.86 -14.04
C THR A 200 13.85 12.63 -12.57
N ILE A 201 14.52 11.64 -11.98
CA ILE A 201 14.60 11.44 -10.54
C ILE A 201 16.08 11.37 -10.15
N PRO A 202 16.54 12.17 -9.17
CA PRO A 202 17.91 12.07 -8.70
C PRO A 202 18.11 10.75 -7.96
N ALA A 203 19.32 10.18 -8.05
CA ALA A 203 19.68 9.03 -7.23
C ALA A 203 19.62 9.40 -5.75
N HIS A 204 19.05 8.51 -4.93
CA HIS A 204 19.02 8.73 -3.49
C HIS A 204 20.43 8.66 -2.89
N SER A 205 20.71 9.54 -1.91
CA SER A 205 22.00 9.62 -1.24
C SER A 205 21.81 9.91 0.26
N PRO A 206 22.43 9.11 1.16
CA PRO A 206 23.30 7.98 0.86
C PRO A 206 22.53 6.73 0.38
N ASN A 207 23.14 5.97 -0.53
CA ASN A 207 22.69 4.63 -0.93
C ASN A 207 23.87 3.66 -0.66
N PRO A 208 23.72 2.65 0.22
CA PRO A 208 22.47 2.17 0.81
C PRO A 208 21.94 3.03 1.96
N THR A 209 20.63 2.91 2.22
CA THR A 209 19.92 3.58 3.32
C THR A 209 19.11 2.59 4.16
N ASN A 210 18.76 2.99 5.39
CA ASN A 210 17.92 2.24 6.33
C ASN A 210 16.53 2.91 6.51
N GLU A 211 16.26 4.02 5.82
CA GLU A 211 14.96 4.71 5.90
C GLU A 211 13.87 3.93 5.15
N THR A 212 12.70 3.80 5.76
CA THR A 212 11.54 3.08 5.18
C THR A 212 10.61 3.97 4.37
N ARG A 213 10.78 5.30 4.48
CA ARG A 213 10.01 6.29 3.72
C ARG A 213 10.95 7.37 3.20
N LEU A 214 11.08 7.42 1.88
CA LEU A 214 12.01 8.30 1.18
C LEU A 214 11.27 9.34 0.36
N THR A 215 11.74 10.58 0.41
CA THR A 215 11.20 11.67 -0.41
C THR A 215 12.21 12.05 -1.48
N TYR A 216 11.74 12.14 -2.73
CA TYR A 216 12.53 12.58 -3.88
C TYR A 216 11.95 13.88 -4.42
N LEU A 217 12.83 14.75 -4.92
CA LEU A 217 12.48 15.92 -5.72
C LEU A 217 12.98 15.67 -7.14
N GLY A 218 12.07 15.35 -8.05
CA GLY A 218 12.35 15.12 -9.47
C GLY A 218 11.87 16.29 -10.33
N THR A 219 12.21 16.25 -11.61
CA THR A 219 11.72 17.22 -12.61
C THR A 219 11.06 16.52 -13.78
N ALA A 220 10.03 17.13 -14.35
CA ALA A 220 9.44 16.72 -15.61
C ALA A 220 9.45 17.91 -16.56
N THR A 221 9.89 17.73 -17.81
CA THR A 221 10.02 18.82 -18.78
C THR A 221 9.48 18.38 -20.12
N VAL A 222 8.47 19.08 -20.65
CA VAL A 222 8.00 18.91 -22.03
C VAL A 222 9.13 19.30 -22.97
N VAL A 223 9.56 18.36 -23.81
CA VAL A 223 10.64 18.60 -24.77
C VAL A 223 10.05 18.95 -26.13
N PRO A 224 10.02 20.24 -26.53
CA PRO A 224 9.48 20.63 -27.83
C PRO A 224 10.22 19.95 -28.98
N LEU A 225 9.54 19.79 -30.12
CA LEU A 225 10.22 19.47 -31.37
C LEU A 225 11.23 20.58 -31.70
N PRO A 226 12.42 20.26 -32.23
CA PRO A 226 13.34 21.28 -32.71
C PRO A 226 12.70 22.15 -33.79
N ASN A 227 12.85 23.47 -33.69
CA ASN A 227 12.40 24.39 -34.71
C ASN A 227 13.28 24.27 -35.96
N GLN A 228 12.67 23.85 -37.07
CA GLN A 228 13.36 23.63 -38.34
C GLN A 228 13.27 24.83 -39.29
N ASN A 229 12.59 25.91 -38.88
CA ASN A 229 12.32 27.04 -39.76
C ASN A 229 13.62 27.66 -40.32
N PRO A 230 13.79 27.73 -41.65
CA PRO A 230 14.97 28.33 -42.27
C PRO A 230 15.01 29.85 -42.12
N ILE A 231 13.92 30.47 -41.66
CA ILE A 231 13.75 31.91 -41.51
C ILE A 231 13.57 32.24 -40.02
N GLY A 232 14.30 33.26 -39.56
CA GLY A 232 14.16 33.79 -38.21
C GLY A 232 15.12 33.16 -37.19
N PRO A 233 14.85 33.30 -35.88
CA PRO A 233 15.79 32.98 -34.81
C PRO A 233 15.92 31.48 -34.48
N GLY A 234 15.00 30.63 -34.94
CA GLY A 234 15.06 29.18 -34.75
C GLY A 234 14.89 28.70 -33.30
N ASN A 235 14.09 29.39 -32.49
CA ASN A 235 13.81 28.98 -31.11
C ASN A 235 12.78 27.85 -31.06
N ASP A 236 13.04 26.82 -30.27
CA ASP A 236 12.08 25.76 -29.97
C ASP A 236 10.96 26.32 -29.08
N VAL A 237 9.70 25.96 -29.36
CA VAL A 237 8.54 26.44 -28.60
C VAL A 237 7.57 25.31 -28.31
N THR A 238 6.91 25.39 -27.16
CA THR A 238 5.77 24.56 -26.81
C THR A 238 4.77 25.36 -25.99
N ILE A 239 3.49 25.02 -26.14
CA ILE A 239 2.41 25.44 -25.25
C ILE A 239 1.91 24.27 -24.38
N SER A 240 2.36 23.06 -24.69
CA SER A 240 2.08 21.85 -23.92
C SER A 240 2.69 21.98 -22.54
N ARG A 241 1.95 21.52 -21.54
CA ARG A 241 2.37 21.53 -20.14
C ARG A 241 2.46 20.11 -19.63
N VAL A 242 3.25 19.90 -18.59
CA VAL A 242 3.15 18.66 -17.83
C VAL A 242 1.78 18.62 -17.17
N ALA A 243 1.04 17.53 -17.33
CA ALA A 243 -0.31 17.37 -16.77
C ALA A 243 -0.32 16.45 -15.54
N THR A 244 0.52 15.41 -15.57
CA THR A 244 0.64 14.45 -14.46
C THR A 244 2.05 13.91 -14.40
N VAL A 245 2.52 13.65 -13.18
CA VAL A 245 3.68 12.80 -12.92
C VAL A 245 3.25 11.68 -11.99
N ASP A 246 3.60 10.45 -12.34
CA ASP A 246 3.35 9.25 -11.53
C ASP A 246 4.68 8.56 -11.19
N PHE A 247 4.70 7.81 -10.10
CA PHE A 247 5.80 6.92 -9.75
C PHE A 247 5.31 5.51 -9.38
N ARG A 248 6.21 4.53 -9.42
CA ARG A 248 5.97 3.17 -8.91
C ARG A 248 7.25 2.58 -8.36
N ILE A 249 7.09 1.52 -7.57
CA ILE A 249 8.18 0.77 -6.94
C ILE A 249 8.12 -0.66 -7.45
N ASP A 250 9.26 -1.22 -7.87
CA ASP A 250 9.46 -2.60 -8.30
C ASP A 250 8.44 -3.10 -9.36
N GLY A 251 8.11 -2.24 -10.32
CA GLY A 251 7.13 -2.56 -11.36
C GLY A 251 5.68 -2.66 -10.87
N GLY A 252 5.38 -2.20 -9.65
CA GLY A 252 4.04 -2.15 -9.06
C GLY A 252 3.08 -1.16 -9.73
N THR A 253 1.99 -0.82 -9.05
CA THR A 253 1.00 0.14 -9.56
C THR A 253 1.53 1.56 -9.52
N TRP A 254 1.21 2.34 -10.56
CA TRP A 254 1.50 3.78 -10.61
C TRP A 254 0.70 4.55 -9.54
N GLN A 255 1.38 5.48 -8.88
CA GLN A 255 0.87 6.37 -7.84
C GLN A 255 1.17 7.81 -8.25
N ALA A 256 0.23 8.72 -8.03
CA ALA A 256 0.43 10.13 -8.35
C ALA A 256 1.51 10.76 -7.45
N THR A 257 2.28 11.70 -8.01
CA THR A 257 3.19 12.56 -7.26
C THR A 257 2.50 13.91 -6.94
N GLU A 258 3.20 14.78 -6.21
CA GLU A 258 2.73 16.13 -5.91
C GLU A 258 3.59 17.16 -6.67
N ALA A 259 2.96 18.10 -7.37
CA ALA A 259 3.66 19.29 -7.87
C ALA A 259 4.14 20.14 -6.69
N VAL A 260 5.37 20.68 -6.75
CA VAL A 260 5.99 21.39 -5.63
C VAL A 260 5.33 22.74 -5.37
N ASP A 261 4.85 23.41 -6.40
CA ASP A 261 4.12 24.69 -6.35
C ASP A 261 2.60 24.54 -6.20
N GLY A 262 2.08 23.32 -6.41
CA GLY A 262 0.70 22.92 -6.12
C GLY A 262 -0.12 22.47 -7.33
N SER A 263 0.37 22.65 -8.56
CA SER A 263 -0.30 22.20 -9.78
C SER A 263 0.71 21.77 -10.84
N PHE A 264 0.30 20.85 -11.72
CA PHE A 264 1.04 20.57 -12.95
C PHE A 264 0.43 21.42 -14.06
N ASP A 265 1.03 22.58 -14.34
CA ASP A 265 0.51 23.56 -15.28
C ASP A 265 1.59 24.37 -16.03
N GLU A 266 2.86 24.02 -15.88
CA GLU A 266 3.98 24.57 -16.63
C GLU A 266 4.62 23.53 -17.60
N ALA A 267 5.40 24.03 -18.57
CA ALA A 267 6.17 23.17 -19.47
C ALA A 267 7.31 22.43 -18.76
N GLN A 268 7.79 22.97 -17.63
CA GLN A 268 8.75 22.33 -16.75
C GLN A 268 8.20 22.36 -15.33
N GLU A 269 8.17 21.19 -14.70
CA GLU A 269 7.60 21.00 -13.37
C GLU A 269 8.59 20.34 -12.43
N VAL A 270 8.57 20.77 -11.17
CA VAL A 270 9.26 20.07 -10.08
C VAL A 270 8.22 19.30 -9.29
N TYR A 271 8.44 18.01 -9.08
CA TYR A 271 7.53 17.17 -8.33
C TYR A 271 8.20 16.52 -7.13
N ARG A 272 7.39 16.27 -6.11
CA ARG A 272 7.73 15.49 -4.93
C ARG A 272 7.05 14.13 -5.02
N LEU A 273 7.84 13.06 -4.92
CA LEU A 273 7.32 11.72 -4.70
C LEU A 273 7.79 11.17 -3.37
N THR A 274 6.98 10.29 -2.78
CA THR A 274 7.28 9.65 -1.51
C THR A 274 7.23 8.13 -1.70
N ALA A 275 8.38 7.49 -1.77
CA ALA A 275 8.48 6.05 -1.84
C ALA A 275 8.43 5.44 -0.43
N ALA A 276 7.55 4.47 -0.21
CA ALA A 276 7.36 3.82 1.07
C ALA A 276 7.56 2.31 0.94
N PHE A 277 8.42 1.77 1.81
CA PHE A 277 8.84 0.37 1.82
C PHE A 277 8.34 -0.29 3.10
N PRO A 278 7.25 -1.07 3.06
CA PRO A 278 6.65 -1.64 4.26
C PRO A 278 7.55 -2.70 4.90
N VAL A 279 7.47 -2.77 6.23
CA VAL A 279 8.05 -3.84 7.05
C VAL A 279 6.98 -4.89 7.36
N ALA A 280 7.40 -6.11 7.69
CA ALA A 280 6.51 -7.20 8.10
C ALA A 280 7.01 -7.84 9.40
N SER A 281 6.09 -8.21 10.30
CA SER A 281 6.39 -8.95 11.52
C SER A 281 5.62 -10.26 11.56
N HIS A 282 6.08 -11.15 12.42
CA HIS A 282 5.25 -12.27 12.86
C HIS A 282 5.59 -12.61 14.31
N VAL A 283 4.57 -13.01 15.07
CA VAL A 283 4.75 -13.64 16.37
C VAL A 283 5.37 -15.02 16.16
N ASP A 284 6.44 -15.31 16.89
CA ASP A 284 7.09 -16.61 16.84
C ASP A 284 6.15 -17.72 17.34
N ALA A 285 6.40 -18.95 16.90
CA ALA A 285 5.58 -20.09 17.30
C ALA A 285 5.58 -20.28 18.83
N LEU A 286 4.38 -20.32 19.42
CA LEU A 286 4.18 -20.52 20.85
C LEU A 286 3.97 -22.01 21.20
N PRO A 287 4.29 -22.44 22.44
CA PRO A 287 3.89 -23.75 22.94
C PRO A 287 2.38 -23.93 22.90
N ALA A 288 1.91 -25.16 22.71
CA ALA A 288 0.48 -25.46 22.71
C ALA A 288 -0.17 -25.16 24.08
N TYR A 289 0.57 -25.37 25.18
CA TYR A 289 0.12 -25.12 26.54
C TYR A 289 1.21 -24.44 27.38
N VAL A 290 0.82 -23.53 28.28
CA VAL A 290 1.71 -22.88 29.24
C VAL A 290 1.19 -23.05 30.68
N PRO A 291 2.00 -23.58 31.62
CA PRO A 291 1.56 -23.87 33.01
C PRO A 291 1.44 -22.62 33.90
N LEU A 292 2.10 -21.52 33.50
CA LEU A 292 2.14 -20.27 34.25
C LEU A 292 1.31 -19.23 33.52
N ARG A 293 0.66 -18.35 34.30
CA ARG A 293 -0.10 -17.23 33.75
C ARG A 293 0.76 -16.12 33.13
N ILE A 294 2.08 -16.26 33.16
CA ILE A 294 3.05 -15.34 32.58
C ILE A 294 3.99 -16.13 31.69
N PHE A 295 4.13 -15.72 30.44
CA PHE A 295 5.08 -16.28 29.48
C PHE A 295 5.57 -15.21 28.51
N GLU A 296 6.71 -15.48 27.87
CA GLU A 296 7.33 -14.57 26.91
C GLU A 296 6.71 -14.77 25.52
N VAL A 297 6.35 -13.68 24.86
CA VAL A 297 5.93 -13.63 23.46
C VAL A 297 6.99 -12.83 22.72
N THR A 298 7.56 -13.38 21.65
CA THR A 298 8.54 -12.70 20.81
C THR A 298 7.99 -12.49 19.41
N ALA A 299 8.42 -11.42 18.75
CA ALA A 299 8.12 -11.19 17.34
C ALA A 299 9.41 -11.03 16.54
N ALA A 300 9.41 -11.62 15.35
CA ALA A 300 10.48 -11.47 14.39
C ALA A 300 10.02 -10.54 13.27
N VAL A 301 10.85 -9.53 12.98
CA VAL A 301 10.62 -8.58 11.88
C VAL A 301 11.47 -8.96 10.69
N SER A 302 10.86 -8.87 9.51
CA SER A 302 11.52 -8.86 8.22
C SER A 302 11.27 -7.51 7.54
N GLY A 303 12.29 -6.96 6.89
CA GLY A 303 12.20 -5.68 6.19
C GLY A 303 12.23 -5.85 4.67
N ALA A 304 11.85 -4.80 3.95
CA ALA A 304 12.11 -4.65 2.52
C ALA A 304 13.62 -4.42 2.29
N THR A 305 14.43 -5.46 2.51
CA THR A 305 15.88 -5.41 2.26
C THR A 305 16.19 -5.85 0.85
N GLY A 306 17.16 -5.21 0.23
CA GLY A 306 17.62 -5.56 -1.11
C GLY A 306 17.62 -4.37 -2.05
N THR A 307 17.64 -4.67 -3.34
CA THR A 307 17.63 -3.66 -4.39
C THR A 307 16.19 -3.42 -4.83
N HIS A 308 15.79 -2.16 -4.84
CA HIS A 308 14.47 -1.71 -5.28
C HIS A 308 14.62 -0.71 -6.43
N ASP A 309 13.75 -0.84 -7.43
CA ASP A 309 13.72 0.03 -8.60
C ASP A 309 12.54 1.02 -8.43
N ILE A 310 12.84 2.32 -8.32
CA ILE A 310 11.84 3.39 -8.28
C ILE A 310 11.79 4.00 -9.67
N GLU A 311 10.62 3.94 -10.29
CA GLU A 311 10.38 4.50 -11.62
C GLU A 311 9.43 5.70 -11.54
N ALA A 312 9.71 6.74 -12.30
CA ALA A 312 8.82 7.90 -12.46
C ALA A 312 8.55 8.18 -13.94
N ARG A 313 7.31 8.53 -14.27
CA ARG A 313 6.90 8.91 -15.63
C ARG A 313 6.05 10.17 -15.58
N SER A 314 5.99 10.88 -16.69
CA SER A 314 5.16 12.06 -16.85
C SER A 314 4.28 11.97 -18.10
N ARG A 315 3.27 12.84 -18.17
CA ARG A 315 2.36 12.99 -19.31
C ARG A 315 2.09 14.46 -19.58
N SER A 316 1.99 14.84 -20.86
CA SER A 316 1.59 16.20 -21.27
C SER A 316 0.08 16.43 -21.18
N THR A 317 -0.35 17.67 -21.37
CA THR A 317 -1.76 18.10 -21.49
C THR A 317 -2.50 17.41 -22.62
N GLU A 318 -1.81 17.05 -23.69
CA GLU A 318 -2.35 16.32 -24.85
C GLU A 318 -2.46 14.82 -24.59
N GLY A 319 -1.92 14.37 -23.45
CA GLY A 319 -1.97 12.98 -23.05
C GLY A 319 -0.77 12.16 -23.50
N ILE A 320 0.29 12.78 -24.01
CA ILE A 320 1.49 12.09 -24.50
C ILE A 320 2.38 11.75 -23.31
N ALA A 321 2.70 10.47 -23.12
CA ALA A 321 3.47 10.00 -21.98
C ALA A 321 4.95 9.83 -22.32
N ASP A 322 5.82 10.03 -21.34
CA ASP A 322 7.25 9.70 -21.43
C ASP A 322 7.44 8.24 -21.88
N SER A 323 8.24 8.05 -22.95
CA SER A 323 8.55 6.72 -23.49
C SER A 323 9.59 5.96 -22.65
N THR A 324 10.37 6.68 -21.86
CA THR A 324 11.46 6.16 -21.04
C THR A 324 11.37 6.70 -19.62
N PRO A 325 10.54 6.09 -18.75
CA PRO A 325 10.44 6.49 -17.36
C PRO A 325 11.81 6.60 -16.68
N ALA A 326 11.99 7.65 -15.90
CA ALA A 326 13.16 7.83 -15.07
C ALA A 326 13.26 6.69 -14.06
N LEU A 327 14.48 6.22 -13.78
CA LEU A 327 14.71 5.08 -12.89
C LEU A 327 15.85 5.41 -11.91
N ASP A 328 15.59 5.20 -10.61
CA ASP A 328 16.61 5.13 -9.57
C ASP A 328 16.64 3.71 -8.99
N ARG A 329 17.84 3.19 -8.81
CA ARG A 329 18.07 1.87 -8.22
C ARG A 329 18.62 2.04 -6.81
N LEU A 330 17.74 1.80 -5.84
CA LEU A 330 18.00 2.00 -4.44
C LEU A 330 18.40 0.68 -3.77
N VAL A 331 19.41 0.69 -2.91
CA VAL A 331 19.73 -0.45 -2.04
C VAL A 331 19.30 -0.12 -0.61
N LEU A 332 18.49 -1.00 -0.04
CA LEU A 332 17.99 -0.89 1.32
C LEU A 332 18.74 -1.90 2.20
N SER A 333 19.55 -1.40 3.15
CA SER A 333 20.40 -2.23 4.00
C SER A 333 19.80 -2.38 5.39
N GLY A 334 19.38 -3.60 5.77
CA GLY A 334 18.99 -3.92 7.16
C GLY A 334 17.94 -2.96 7.73
N MET A 335 16.67 -3.19 7.39
CA MET A 335 15.56 -2.38 7.87
C MET A 335 14.91 -2.99 9.12
N PRO A 336 15.17 -2.47 10.33
CA PRO A 336 14.34 -2.78 11.48
C PRO A 336 13.02 -1.98 11.40
N ALA A 337 11.94 -2.55 11.94
CA ALA A 337 10.79 -1.74 12.33
C ALA A 337 11.23 -0.71 13.40
N ASP A 338 10.57 0.44 13.46
CA ASP A 338 10.75 1.43 14.53
C ASP A 338 10.23 0.88 15.86
N ARG A 339 9.08 0.20 15.76
CA ARG A 339 8.44 -0.49 16.86
C ARG A 339 7.57 -1.62 16.34
N VAL A 340 7.30 -2.58 17.20
CA VAL A 340 6.32 -3.64 16.95
C VAL A 340 5.19 -3.50 17.96
N GLU A 341 3.96 -3.62 17.49
CA GLU A 341 2.77 -3.68 18.33
C GLU A 341 2.36 -5.14 18.51
N LEU A 342 2.22 -5.62 19.76
CA LEU A 342 1.65 -6.93 20.04
C LEU A 342 0.16 -6.79 20.32
N TRP A 343 -0.64 -7.61 19.65
CA TRP A 343 -2.08 -7.63 19.80
C TRP A 343 -2.55 -9.06 20.12
N TYR A 344 -3.63 -9.16 20.91
CA TYR A 344 -4.16 -10.44 21.37
C TYR A 344 -5.69 -10.47 21.41
N ARG A 345 -6.27 -11.67 21.49
CA ARG A 345 -7.69 -11.89 21.85
C ARG A 345 -7.86 -13.22 22.57
N GLU A 346 -8.95 -13.35 23.32
CA GLU A 346 -9.33 -14.58 24.01
C GLU A 346 -10.12 -15.53 23.08
N GLY A 347 -9.75 -16.81 23.07
CA GLY A 347 -10.45 -17.88 22.35
C GLY A 347 -10.04 -18.05 20.88
N THR A 348 -10.40 -19.21 20.32
CA THR A 348 -10.26 -19.52 18.88
C THR A 348 -11.45 -19.04 18.05
N ASP A 349 -12.41 -18.37 18.69
CA ASP A 349 -13.59 -17.78 18.06
C ASP A 349 -13.21 -16.40 17.51
N PRO A 350 -13.51 -16.06 16.25
CA PRO A 350 -13.20 -14.73 15.68
C PRO A 350 -14.03 -13.58 16.27
N THR A 351 -14.98 -13.85 17.18
CA THR A 351 -15.92 -12.85 17.71
C THR A 351 -15.38 -11.80 18.68
N PRO A 352 -14.39 -12.04 19.58
CA PRO A 352 -13.84 -10.97 20.40
C PRO A 352 -12.93 -10.05 19.55
N PRO A 353 -13.02 -8.72 19.73
CA PRO A 353 -12.14 -7.80 19.05
C PRO A 353 -10.71 -7.98 19.54
N TRP A 354 -9.74 -7.79 18.64
CA TRP A 354 -8.33 -7.73 18.99
C TRP A 354 -8.07 -6.55 19.93
N ALA A 355 -7.28 -6.78 20.98
CA ALA A 355 -6.83 -5.78 21.93
C ALA A 355 -5.31 -5.58 21.80
N LEU A 356 -4.85 -4.32 21.86
CA LEU A 356 -3.43 -4.01 21.91
C LEU A 356 -2.89 -4.40 23.28
N TYR A 357 -1.90 -5.29 23.31
CA TYR A 357 -1.20 -5.65 24.53
C TYR A 357 -0.14 -4.60 24.89
N GLY A 358 0.70 -4.24 23.92
CA GLY A 358 1.81 -3.33 24.15
C GLY A 358 2.59 -3.01 22.89
N ILE A 359 3.50 -2.06 23.04
CA ILE A 359 4.38 -1.56 22.00
C ILE A 359 5.81 -1.80 22.50
N ASP A 360 6.66 -2.36 21.64
CA ASP A 360 8.09 -2.50 21.90
C ASP A 360 8.88 -1.78 20.82
N GLU A 361 9.71 -0.82 21.22
CA GLU A 361 10.50 0.05 20.34
C GLU A 361 11.94 -0.46 20.17
N ASP A 362 12.37 -1.45 20.95
CA ASP A 362 13.76 -1.92 20.98
C ASP A 362 13.87 -3.42 20.61
N PRO A 363 14.53 -3.81 19.51
CA PRO A 363 14.78 -5.22 19.22
C PRO A 363 15.78 -5.85 20.21
N PRO A 364 15.64 -7.15 20.56
CA PRO A 364 14.62 -8.10 20.09
C PRO A 364 13.24 -7.82 20.71
N TRP A 365 12.21 -7.78 19.87
CA TRP A 365 10.86 -7.42 20.29
C TRP A 365 10.23 -8.53 21.12
N SER A 366 9.92 -8.22 22.38
CA SER A 366 9.44 -9.20 23.34
C SER A 366 8.48 -8.62 24.36
N TRP A 367 7.50 -9.43 24.75
CA TRP A 367 6.51 -9.07 25.76
C TRP A 367 6.41 -10.17 26.81
N ASN A 368 6.37 -9.78 28.09
CA ASN A 368 5.96 -10.68 29.16
C ASN A 368 4.43 -10.66 29.22
N PHE A 369 3.77 -11.60 28.54
CA PHE A 369 2.32 -11.66 28.48
C PHE A 369 1.73 -12.24 29.76
N ASN A 370 0.90 -11.47 30.47
CA ASN A 370 0.28 -11.86 31.73
C ASN A 370 -1.24 -12.08 31.59
N THR A 371 -1.65 -13.35 31.54
CA THR A 371 -3.06 -13.77 31.46
C THR A 371 -3.88 -13.43 32.71
N SER A 372 -3.26 -13.02 33.83
CA SER A 372 -4.03 -12.57 35.01
C SER A 372 -4.68 -11.20 34.80
N GLU A 373 -4.16 -10.38 33.89
CA GLU A 373 -4.75 -9.11 33.47
C GLU A 373 -5.77 -9.30 32.33
N ALA A 374 -5.59 -10.36 31.54
CA ALA A 374 -6.40 -10.77 30.38
C ALA A 374 -7.30 -12.00 30.62
N GLY A 375 -7.67 -12.29 31.88
CA GLY A 375 -8.74 -13.24 32.21
C GLY A 375 -8.43 -14.74 32.08
N ARG A 376 -7.99 -15.35 33.20
CA ARG A 376 -8.18 -16.79 33.56
C ARG A 376 -7.45 -17.80 32.66
N ASP A 377 -7.64 -19.08 32.96
CA ASP A 377 -7.16 -20.17 32.13
C ASP A 377 -8.01 -20.20 30.84
N GLY A 378 -7.39 -20.40 29.68
CA GLY A 378 -8.06 -20.23 28.40
C GLY A 378 -7.12 -20.23 27.19
N SER A 379 -7.71 -20.12 26.00
CA SER A 379 -6.97 -20.01 24.73
C SER A 379 -6.74 -18.54 24.36
N TYR A 380 -5.58 -18.24 23.78
CA TYR A 380 -5.17 -16.91 23.37
C TYR A 380 -4.58 -16.94 21.97
N ASP A 381 -5.05 -16.03 21.13
CA ASP A 381 -4.52 -15.76 19.80
C ASP A 381 -3.69 -14.47 19.83
N PHE A 382 -2.62 -14.44 19.03
CA PHE A 382 -1.69 -13.32 18.92
C PHE A 382 -1.40 -12.97 17.46
N TYR A 383 -1.12 -11.69 17.23
CA TYR A 383 -0.42 -11.22 16.04
C TYR A 383 0.40 -9.98 16.38
N SER A 384 1.33 -9.65 15.49
CA SER A 384 2.19 -8.48 15.59
C SER A 384 1.96 -7.51 14.43
N VAL A 385 2.28 -6.25 14.63
CA VAL A 385 2.31 -5.24 13.55
C VAL A 385 3.62 -4.51 13.61
N ALA A 386 4.44 -4.68 12.58
CA ALA A 386 5.64 -3.89 12.39
C ALA A 386 5.25 -2.49 11.94
N VAL A 387 5.71 -1.47 12.66
CA VAL A 387 5.48 -0.07 12.31
C VAL A 387 6.82 0.56 11.91
N GLY A 388 6.88 1.12 10.69
CA GLY A 388 8.05 1.84 10.21
C GLY A 388 8.10 3.29 10.73
N VAL A 389 9.30 3.87 10.82
CA VAL A 389 9.49 5.30 11.14
C VAL A 389 8.82 6.13 10.04
N ALA A 390 7.70 6.79 10.35
CA ALA A 390 6.93 7.63 9.42
C ALA A 390 6.39 6.95 8.14
N GLY A 391 6.49 5.63 7.98
CA GLY A 391 6.01 4.84 6.82
C GLY A 391 4.69 4.08 7.06
N PRO A 392 4.20 3.31 6.08
CA PRO A 392 3.04 2.44 6.26
C PRO A 392 3.41 1.29 7.19
N SER A 393 2.59 1.09 8.22
CA SER A 393 2.63 -0.13 9.02
C SER A 393 2.31 -1.35 8.16
N GLU A 394 2.76 -2.51 8.62
CA GLU A 394 2.31 -3.79 8.12
C GLU A 394 0.76 -3.81 7.97
N SER A 395 0.28 -4.22 6.79
CA SER A 395 -1.16 -4.39 6.57
C SER A 395 -1.62 -5.69 7.20
N LYS A 396 -2.42 -5.60 8.26
CA LYS A 396 -2.85 -6.77 9.02
C LYS A 396 -3.93 -7.59 8.30
N THR A 397 -3.78 -8.91 8.29
CA THR A 397 -4.86 -9.88 8.01
C THR A 397 -5.58 -10.31 9.30
N PRO A 398 -6.87 -10.66 9.28
CA PRO A 398 -7.63 -10.98 10.50
C PRO A 398 -7.25 -12.32 11.19
N ALA A 399 -6.28 -13.06 10.65
CA ALA A 399 -5.84 -14.34 11.19
C ALA A 399 -4.85 -14.17 12.36
N ALA A 400 -4.79 -15.16 13.24
CA ALA A 400 -3.75 -15.24 14.28
C ALA A 400 -2.44 -15.75 13.67
N GLU A 401 -1.32 -15.19 14.11
CA GLU A 401 0.03 -15.66 13.78
C GLU A 401 0.47 -16.78 14.71
N ALA A 402 0.09 -16.69 15.98
CA ALA A 402 0.35 -17.69 16.98
C ALA A 402 -0.85 -17.86 17.94
N THR A 403 -0.98 -19.06 18.51
CA THR A 403 -2.02 -19.40 19.48
C THR A 403 -1.41 -20.23 20.61
N THR A 404 -1.88 -20.05 21.84
CA THR A 404 -1.52 -20.90 22.99
C THR A 404 -2.71 -21.09 23.93
N ILE A 405 -2.58 -22.02 24.88
CA ILE A 405 -3.54 -22.26 25.96
C ILE A 405 -2.82 -22.06 27.30
N ALA A 406 -3.27 -21.08 28.09
CA ALA A 406 -2.79 -20.89 29.44
C ALA A 406 -3.61 -21.71 30.43
N ASP A 407 -2.94 -22.53 31.21
CA ASP A 407 -3.58 -23.38 32.21
C ASP A 407 -2.69 -23.50 33.45
N ALA A 408 -3.13 -22.92 34.56
CA ALA A 408 -2.43 -22.97 35.84
C ALA A 408 -3.11 -23.91 36.85
N THR A 409 -4.14 -24.66 36.43
CA THR A 409 -4.95 -25.48 37.32
C THR A 409 -4.70 -26.96 37.04
N GLY A 410 -4.16 -27.70 38.02
CA GLY A 410 -3.94 -29.13 37.84
C GLY A 410 -5.21 -29.99 37.90
N PRO A 411 -5.12 -31.25 37.42
CA PRO A 411 -6.26 -32.17 37.40
C PRO A 411 -6.92 -32.38 38.77
N VAL A 412 -8.23 -32.61 38.75
CA VAL A 412 -9.03 -32.92 39.94
C VAL A 412 -9.50 -34.37 39.90
N PHE A 413 -9.17 -35.15 40.94
CA PHE A 413 -9.64 -36.54 41.08
C PHE A 413 -11.12 -36.58 41.49
N THR A 414 -11.92 -37.33 40.73
CA THR A 414 -13.37 -37.48 40.94
C THR A 414 -13.75 -38.83 41.54
N SER A 415 -12.92 -39.86 41.38
CA SER A 415 -13.14 -41.17 42.01
C SER A 415 -11.84 -41.90 42.29
N LYS A 416 -11.88 -42.80 43.28
CA LYS A 416 -10.78 -43.69 43.63
C LYS A 416 -11.28 -44.99 44.26
N ALA A 417 -10.68 -46.10 43.87
CA ALA A 417 -10.96 -47.43 44.38
C ALA A 417 -9.70 -48.31 44.25
N PRO A 418 -9.58 -49.39 45.04
CA PRO A 418 -10.47 -49.81 46.11
C PRO A 418 -10.32 -49.02 47.42
N SER A 419 -11.32 -49.16 48.30
CA SER A 419 -11.21 -48.85 49.73
C SER A 419 -11.50 -50.10 50.57
N GLY A 420 -11.08 -50.09 51.85
CA GLY A 420 -11.32 -51.20 52.79
C GLY A 420 -10.56 -52.49 52.45
N THR A 421 -11.04 -53.63 52.94
CA THR A 421 -10.38 -54.92 52.75
C THR A 421 -10.78 -55.60 51.44
N ARG A 422 -9.81 -56.14 50.73
CA ARG A 422 -9.93 -56.98 49.53
C ARG A 422 -9.64 -58.42 49.91
N THR A 423 -10.55 -59.31 49.55
CA THR A 423 -10.49 -60.73 49.91
C THR A 423 -9.81 -61.61 48.85
N ARG A 424 -9.15 -60.98 47.87
CA ARG A 424 -8.35 -61.63 46.83
C ARG A 424 -7.05 -60.86 46.61
N SER A 425 -6.00 -61.55 46.18
CA SER A 425 -4.68 -60.97 45.93
C SER A 425 -4.59 -60.24 44.58
N ASP A 426 -5.47 -60.56 43.62
CA ASP A 426 -5.64 -59.82 42.37
C ASP A 426 -6.53 -58.59 42.60
N VAL A 427 -5.91 -57.41 42.68
CA VAL A 427 -6.59 -56.15 42.98
C VAL A 427 -6.53 -55.24 41.77
N ALA A 428 -7.69 -54.81 41.27
CA ALA A 428 -7.77 -53.74 40.29
C ALA A 428 -7.91 -52.40 41.02
N VAL A 429 -6.86 -51.58 40.97
CA VAL A 429 -6.89 -50.19 41.42
C VAL A 429 -7.48 -49.34 40.31
N SER A 430 -8.38 -48.43 40.61
CA SER A 430 -8.97 -47.52 39.62
C SER A 430 -9.18 -46.11 40.18
N TRP A 431 -9.17 -45.15 39.28
CA TRP A 431 -9.34 -43.73 39.58
C TRP A 431 -10.00 -43.02 38.40
N ALA A 432 -10.50 -41.82 38.64
CA ALA A 432 -10.85 -40.90 37.57
C ALA A 432 -10.40 -39.49 37.97
N ALA A 433 -9.87 -38.75 37.01
CA ALA A 433 -9.57 -37.34 37.14
C ALA A 433 -10.08 -36.59 35.91
N THR A 434 -10.35 -35.30 36.09
CA THR A 434 -10.74 -34.39 35.03
C THR A 434 -9.88 -33.15 35.12
N ASP A 435 -9.53 -32.59 33.97
CA ASP A 435 -9.02 -31.24 33.85
C ASP A 435 -9.86 -30.49 32.80
N ALA A 436 -10.18 -29.23 33.07
CA ALA A 436 -11.15 -28.47 32.29
C ALA A 436 -10.52 -27.70 31.13
N THR A 437 -9.23 -27.37 31.20
CA THR A 437 -8.58 -26.44 30.26
C THR A 437 -7.64 -27.16 29.31
N SER A 438 -6.64 -27.87 29.84
CA SER A 438 -5.65 -28.60 29.03
C SER A 438 -5.91 -30.11 28.96
N GLY A 439 -6.81 -30.61 29.80
CA GLY A 439 -7.20 -32.02 29.86
C GLY A 439 -6.11 -32.91 30.47
N VAL A 440 -6.51 -34.09 30.97
CA VAL A 440 -5.55 -35.03 31.57
C VAL A 440 -4.67 -35.66 30.48
N ALA A 441 -3.36 -35.42 30.53
CA ALA A 441 -2.40 -35.96 29.59
C ALA A 441 -2.02 -37.41 29.94
N ARG A 442 -1.69 -37.67 31.21
CA ARG A 442 -1.27 -38.99 31.70
C ARG A 442 -1.48 -39.18 33.20
N TYR A 443 -1.34 -40.44 33.64
CA TYR A 443 -1.25 -40.84 35.04
C TYR A 443 0.08 -41.56 35.32
N ASP A 444 0.72 -41.19 36.42
CA ASP A 444 1.89 -41.87 36.97
C ASP A 444 1.48 -42.55 38.29
N VAL A 445 1.84 -43.82 38.50
CA VAL A 445 1.45 -44.61 39.69
C VAL A 445 2.67 -45.09 40.46
N SER A 446 2.63 -44.95 41.79
CA SER A 446 3.59 -45.53 42.73
C SER A 446 2.87 -46.50 43.67
N VAL A 447 3.43 -47.70 43.84
CA VAL A 447 2.88 -48.75 44.71
C VAL A 447 3.84 -48.95 45.88
N ASP A 448 3.32 -48.87 47.10
CA ASP A 448 4.02 -49.10 48.37
C ASP A 448 5.36 -48.33 48.50
N GLY A 449 5.39 -47.08 48.01
CA GLY A 449 6.57 -46.22 48.07
C GLY A 449 7.64 -46.50 47.00
N GLY A 450 7.34 -47.33 46.00
CA GLY A 450 8.18 -47.54 44.83
C GLY A 450 8.28 -46.31 43.91
N PRO A 451 9.13 -46.34 42.88
CA PRO A 451 9.19 -45.26 41.89
C PRO A 451 7.86 -45.12 41.15
N PHE A 452 7.55 -43.89 40.74
CA PHE A 452 6.41 -43.65 39.86
C PHE A 452 6.67 -44.22 38.47
N ALA A 453 5.68 -44.92 37.92
CA ALA A 453 5.67 -45.41 36.55
C ALA A 453 4.45 -44.86 35.82
N SER A 454 4.63 -44.37 34.59
CA SER A 454 3.51 -43.96 33.73
C SER A 454 2.63 -45.16 33.39
N VAL A 455 1.32 -44.98 33.51
CA VAL A 455 0.30 -45.89 32.98
C VAL A 455 -0.46 -45.24 31.83
N ASP A 456 0.11 -44.20 31.23
CA ASP A 456 -0.45 -43.37 30.17
C ASP A 456 -1.84 -42.83 30.56
N ARG A 457 -2.86 -43.02 29.72
CA ARG A 457 -4.24 -42.59 30.01
C ARG A 457 -5.10 -43.66 30.69
N ASN A 458 -4.51 -44.78 31.10
CA ASN A 458 -5.28 -45.81 31.79
C ASN A 458 -5.78 -45.29 33.14
N THR A 459 -7.05 -45.55 33.43
CA THR A 459 -7.73 -45.18 34.68
C THR A 459 -7.78 -46.31 35.69
N TYR A 460 -7.04 -47.39 35.41
CA TYR A 460 -6.93 -48.54 36.29
C TYR A 460 -5.59 -49.25 36.11
N LEU A 461 -5.15 -49.94 37.18
CA LEU A 461 -3.94 -50.75 37.21
C LEU A 461 -4.23 -52.07 37.93
N PRO A 462 -4.16 -53.23 37.25
CA PRO A 462 -4.21 -54.52 37.92
C PRO A 462 -2.89 -54.78 38.66
N LEU A 463 -2.99 -55.21 39.92
CA LEU A 463 -1.87 -55.55 40.79
C LEU A 463 -2.10 -56.93 41.41
N VAL A 464 -1.01 -57.64 41.69
CA VAL A 464 -1.02 -58.84 42.54
C VAL A 464 -0.24 -58.51 43.80
N LEU A 465 -0.94 -58.49 44.93
CA LEU A 465 -0.41 -58.01 46.21
C LEU A 465 -0.53 -59.09 47.29
N ALA A 466 0.42 -59.11 48.21
CA ALA A 466 0.41 -60.02 49.36
C ALA A 466 -0.62 -59.56 50.42
N ASP A 467 -0.93 -60.41 51.40
CA ASP A 467 -1.76 -59.97 52.53
C ASP A 467 -1.06 -58.84 53.30
N GLY A 468 -1.76 -57.74 53.57
CA GLY A 468 -1.17 -56.54 54.20
C GLY A 468 -1.92 -55.24 53.89
N GLU A 469 -1.44 -54.14 54.48
CA GLU A 469 -1.86 -52.79 54.09
C GLU A 469 -1.07 -52.34 52.87
N HIS A 470 -1.76 -51.77 51.89
CA HIS A 470 -1.16 -51.26 50.66
C HIS A 470 -1.53 -49.80 50.43
N VAL A 471 -0.57 -49.05 49.90
CA VAL A 471 -0.70 -47.65 49.54
C VAL A 471 -0.35 -47.48 48.07
N VAL A 472 -1.30 -46.96 47.30
CA VAL A 472 -1.08 -46.59 45.90
C VAL A 472 -1.26 -45.08 45.75
N LEU A 473 -0.20 -44.40 45.32
CA LEU A 473 -0.22 -42.99 44.93
C LEU A 473 -0.45 -42.90 43.43
N VAL A 474 -1.44 -42.11 43.04
CA VAL A 474 -1.74 -41.82 41.64
C VAL A 474 -1.54 -40.33 41.42
N ARG A 475 -0.65 -39.98 40.49
CA ARG A 475 -0.40 -38.61 40.04
C ARG A 475 -1.03 -38.41 38.68
N ALA A 476 -1.98 -37.50 38.58
CA ALA A 476 -2.53 -37.05 37.31
C ALA A 476 -1.75 -35.83 36.84
N VAL A 477 -1.35 -35.80 35.57
CA VAL A 477 -0.66 -34.67 34.94
C VAL A 477 -1.45 -34.24 33.71
N ASP A 478 -1.73 -32.94 33.60
CA ASP A 478 -2.43 -32.36 32.45
C ASP A 478 -1.48 -32.08 31.27
N ALA A 479 -2.00 -31.50 30.19
CA ALA A 479 -1.19 -31.19 29.01
C ALA A 479 -0.32 -29.92 29.16
N ALA A 480 -0.64 -29.04 30.11
CA ALA A 480 0.18 -27.89 30.49
C ALA A 480 1.35 -28.27 31.44
N GLY A 481 1.31 -29.47 32.01
CA GLY A 481 2.30 -29.98 32.94
C GLY A 481 1.96 -29.76 34.42
N ASN A 482 0.78 -29.22 34.74
CA ASN A 482 0.33 -29.17 36.13
C ASN A 482 -0.04 -30.59 36.59
N ALA A 483 0.20 -30.85 37.88
CA ALA A 483 0.03 -32.18 38.44
C ALA A 483 -0.67 -32.13 39.80
N ASN A 484 -1.45 -33.17 40.07
CA ASN A 484 -2.06 -33.40 41.37
C ASN A 484 -1.98 -34.89 41.72
N GLU A 485 -1.95 -35.19 43.02
CA GLU A 485 -1.80 -36.56 43.51
C GLU A 485 -2.98 -36.96 44.41
N THR A 486 -3.40 -38.22 44.31
CA THR A 486 -4.32 -38.83 45.28
C THR A 486 -3.74 -40.12 45.82
N GLU A 487 -4.14 -40.43 47.04
CA GLU A 487 -3.81 -41.68 47.69
C GLU A 487 -5.01 -42.65 47.74
N ILE A 488 -4.73 -43.92 47.45
CA ILE A 488 -5.63 -45.06 47.55
C ILE A 488 -5.07 -46.02 48.59
N ARG A 489 -5.79 -46.20 49.70
CA ARG A 489 -5.42 -47.09 50.81
C ARG A 489 -6.41 -48.25 50.92
N PHE A 490 -5.89 -49.47 50.98
CA PHE A 490 -6.69 -50.68 51.16
C PHE A 490 -5.86 -51.80 51.78
N ARG A 491 -6.55 -52.82 52.29
CA ARG A 491 -5.92 -54.02 52.86
C ARG A 491 -6.20 -55.22 51.96
N VAL A 492 -5.23 -56.11 51.78
CA VAL A 492 -5.44 -57.44 51.20
C VAL A 492 -5.46 -58.46 52.32
N ASP A 493 -6.49 -59.31 52.34
CA ASP A 493 -6.65 -60.41 53.31
C ASP A 493 -7.27 -61.63 52.62
N THR A 494 -6.42 -62.54 52.16
CA THR A 494 -6.82 -63.78 51.51
C THR A 494 -7.03 -64.93 52.50
N ASN A 495 -6.77 -64.70 53.79
CA ASN A 495 -6.85 -65.73 54.81
C ASN A 495 -8.31 -66.13 55.12
N VAL A 496 -8.67 -67.36 54.77
CA VAL A 496 -10.01 -67.92 54.98
C VAL A 496 -10.45 -68.00 56.45
N PHE A 497 -9.50 -67.95 57.39
CA PHE A 497 -9.76 -67.94 58.83
C PHE A 497 -9.82 -66.52 59.41
N SER A 498 -9.42 -65.49 58.67
CA SER A 498 -9.43 -64.10 59.15
C SER A 498 -10.87 -63.55 59.23
N PRO A 499 -11.23 -62.80 60.29
CA PRO A 499 -12.49 -62.07 60.38
C PRO A 499 -12.72 -61.07 59.23
N ALA A 500 -11.65 -60.57 58.60
CA ALA A 500 -11.71 -59.67 57.45
C ALA A 500 -11.45 -60.35 56.10
N GLY A 501 -11.20 -61.67 56.12
CA GLY A 501 -10.93 -62.48 54.93
C GLY A 501 -12.19 -62.90 54.16
N PRO A 502 -12.05 -63.79 53.16
CA PRO A 502 -13.10 -64.11 52.18
C PRO A 502 -14.43 -64.59 52.78
N TYR A 503 -14.36 -65.23 53.94
CA TYR A 503 -15.52 -65.83 54.62
C TYR A 503 -15.83 -65.17 55.96
N GLN A 504 -15.33 -63.95 56.22
CA GLN A 504 -15.59 -63.20 57.46
C GLN A 504 -15.33 -64.02 58.74
N GLY A 505 -14.29 -64.86 58.74
CA GLY A 505 -13.95 -65.73 59.86
C GLY A 505 -14.86 -66.95 60.08
N VAL A 506 -15.88 -67.20 59.23
CA VAL A 506 -16.79 -68.36 59.37
C VAL A 506 -16.05 -69.70 59.52
N PRO A 507 -15.03 -70.04 58.71
CA PRO A 507 -14.25 -71.26 58.91
C PRO A 507 -13.55 -71.33 60.27
N LEU A 508 -13.05 -70.20 60.78
CA LEU A 508 -12.44 -70.13 62.11
C LEU A 508 -13.50 -70.35 63.19
N TYR A 509 -14.66 -69.70 63.08
CA TYR A 509 -15.77 -69.86 64.03
C TYR A 509 -16.29 -71.31 64.05
N VAL A 510 -16.37 -71.98 62.89
CA VAL A 510 -16.77 -73.39 62.79
C VAL A 510 -15.73 -74.31 63.44
N VAL A 511 -14.43 -74.11 63.19
CA VAL A 511 -13.35 -74.90 63.83
C VAL A 511 -13.33 -74.66 65.34
N MET A 512 -13.47 -73.41 65.78
CA MET A 512 -13.54 -73.07 67.21
C MET A 512 -14.77 -73.70 67.85
N ALA A 513 -15.96 -73.63 67.22
CA ALA A 513 -17.17 -74.27 67.72
C ALA A 513 -17.03 -75.80 67.80
N ALA A 514 -16.39 -76.45 66.81
CA ALA A 514 -16.12 -77.88 66.84
C ALA A 514 -15.09 -78.27 67.93
N ALA A 515 -14.04 -77.46 68.14
CA ALA A 515 -13.07 -77.63 69.22
C ALA A 515 -13.70 -77.46 70.61
N PHE A 516 -14.59 -76.48 70.78
CA PHE A 516 -15.39 -76.30 72.01
C PHE A 516 -16.35 -77.48 72.23
N ALA A 517 -17.04 -77.95 71.18
CA ALA A 517 -17.94 -79.10 71.29
C ALA A 517 -17.20 -80.41 71.66
N SER A 518 -16.00 -80.63 71.10
CA SER A 518 -15.18 -81.81 71.37
C SER A 518 -14.53 -81.78 72.76
N THR A 519 -14.01 -80.63 73.21
CA THR A 519 -13.53 -80.47 74.59
C THR A 519 -14.66 -80.61 75.62
N ALA A 520 -15.84 -80.04 75.35
CA ALA A 520 -17.03 -80.25 76.16
C ALA A 520 -17.45 -81.74 76.20
N ALA A 521 -17.40 -82.45 75.06
CA ALA A 521 -17.68 -83.88 75.00
C ALA A 521 -16.66 -84.72 75.79
N VAL A 522 -15.36 -84.40 75.70
CA VAL A 522 -14.29 -85.08 76.47
C VAL A 522 -14.43 -84.79 77.97
N ALA A 523 -14.69 -83.54 78.36
CA ALA A 523 -14.96 -83.18 79.74
C ALA A 523 -16.20 -83.90 80.29
N PHE A 524 -17.26 -84.01 79.48
CA PHE A 524 -18.46 -84.78 79.81
C PHE A 524 -18.17 -86.29 79.98
N ILE A 525 -17.33 -86.87 79.12
CA ILE A 525 -16.90 -88.28 79.22
C ILE A 525 -16.03 -88.51 80.48
N LEU A 526 -15.07 -87.62 80.76
CA LEU A 526 -14.20 -87.70 81.95
C LEU A 526 -15.01 -87.49 83.25
N TRP A 527 -15.95 -86.55 83.24
CA TRP A 527 -16.90 -86.35 84.34
C TRP A 527 -17.75 -87.61 84.58
N ARG A 528 -18.25 -88.23 83.51
CA ARG A 528 -19.01 -89.50 83.58
C ARG A 528 -18.15 -90.66 84.10
N ARG A 529 -16.86 -90.74 83.73
CA ARG A 529 -15.90 -91.74 84.24
C ARG A 529 -15.59 -91.52 85.73
N ARG A 530 -15.34 -90.28 86.17
CA ARG A 530 -15.11 -89.96 87.60
C ARG A 530 -16.33 -90.29 88.47
N ARG A 531 -17.55 -90.04 88.00
CA ARG A 531 -18.78 -90.45 88.71
C ARG A 531 -18.92 -91.97 88.86
N ARG A 532 -18.43 -92.76 87.89
CA ARG A 532 -18.45 -94.24 87.96
C ARG A 532 -17.38 -94.80 88.91
N ALA A 533 -16.18 -94.22 88.94
CA ALA A 533 -15.08 -94.69 89.80
C ALA A 533 -15.35 -94.48 91.31
N ARG A 534 -16.15 -93.48 91.70
CA ARG A 534 -16.56 -93.26 93.09
C ARG A 534 -17.56 -94.30 93.65
N ARG A 535 -18.04 -95.26 92.84
CA ARG A 535 -19.05 -96.25 93.27
C ARG A 535 -18.48 -97.64 93.62
N THR A 536 -17.17 -97.89 93.51
CA THR A 536 -16.59 -99.24 93.68
C THR A 536 -15.40 -99.27 94.64
N THR A 537 -15.64 -99.08 95.94
CA THR A 537 -14.67 -99.43 97.00
C THR A 537 -15.46 -99.96 98.21
N PRO A 538 -15.44 -101.28 98.51
CA PRO A 538 -15.96 -101.80 99.78
C PRO A 538 -14.89 -101.72 100.88
N GLY A 539 -15.29 -101.28 102.08
CA GLY A 539 -14.44 -101.14 103.28
C GLY A 539 -14.15 -102.46 104.00
N PRO A 540 -13.24 -102.44 105.00
CA PRO A 540 -12.78 -103.64 105.70
C PRO A 540 -13.74 -104.04 106.84
N GLU A 541 -13.95 -105.34 107.05
CA GLU A 541 -14.57 -105.89 108.26
C GLU A 541 -13.56 -106.67 109.11
N GLU A 542 -13.68 -106.44 110.41
CA GLU A 542 -12.87 -106.89 111.54
C GLU A 542 -13.43 -108.17 112.21
N HIS A 543 -12.49 -108.94 112.77
CA HIS A 543 -12.53 -109.77 114.01
C HIS A 543 -13.52 -110.93 114.21
N GLY A 544 -12.98 -112.06 114.69
CA GLY A 544 -13.73 -113.12 115.37
C GLY A 544 -13.15 -114.51 115.19
#